data_AF-A0A962YEX7-F1
#
_entry.id   AF-A0A962YEX7-F1
#
_cell.length_a   1.000
_cell.length_b   1.000
_cell.length_c   1.000
_cell.angle_alpha   90.00
_cell.angle_beta   90.00
_cell.angle_gamma   90.00
#
_symmetry.space_group_name_H-M   'P 1'
#
loop_
_entity.id
_entity.type
_entity.pdbx_description
1 polymer ?
#
loop_
_entity_poly.entity_id
_entity_poly.type
_entity_poly.pdbx_seq_one_letter_code
_entity_poly.pdbx_strand_id
1 'polypeptide(L)' 'TTRGMGELQPIAPNTNPDGSDNPAGRAQNRRVDITVDANQPQ' A
#
# COMPACT_ATOMS: atom_id res chain seq x y z
N THR A 1 -15.80 -2.54 6.15
CA THR A 1 -15.38 -3.88 5.67
C THR A 1 -13.87 -3.93 5.64
N THR A 2 -13.24 -5.12 5.61
CA THR A 2 -11.78 -5.27 5.50
C THR A 2 -11.41 -5.97 4.21
N ARG A 3 -10.35 -5.51 3.52
CA ARG A 3 -9.82 -6.15 2.31
C ARG A 3 -8.29 -6.11 2.34
N GLY A 4 -7.65 -7.21 1.91
CA GLY A 4 -6.19 -7.28 1.76
C GLY A 4 -5.79 -7.07 0.30
N MET A 5 -4.92 -6.12 0.03
CA MET A 5 -4.48 -5.78 -1.35
C MET A 5 -3.09 -6.35 -1.72
N GLY A 6 -2.37 -6.96 -0.77
CA GLY A 6 -1.03 -7.50 -1.02
C GLY A 6 -0.11 -6.46 -1.70
N GLU A 7 0.51 -6.84 -2.80
CA GLU A 7 1.39 -5.99 -3.61
C GLU A 7 0.71 -5.35 -4.83
N LEU A 8 -0.63 -5.45 -4.94
CA LEU A 8 -1.37 -5.00 -6.13
C LEU A 8 -1.46 -3.47 -6.28
N GLN A 9 -1.18 -2.72 -5.20
CA GLN A 9 -1.29 -1.26 -5.16
C GLN A 9 -0.09 -0.59 -4.48
N PRO A 10 1.11 -0.66 -5.11
CA PRO A 10 2.29 0.00 -4.58
C PRO A 10 2.17 1.52 -4.74
N ILE A 11 2.59 2.26 -3.71
CA ILE A 11 2.75 3.72 -3.78
C ILE A 11 4.19 4.14 -4.04
N ALA A 12 5.13 3.19 -3.91
CA ALA A 12 6.54 3.38 -4.22
C ALA A 12 7.16 2.12 -4.83
N PRO A 13 8.25 2.23 -5.60
CA PRO A 13 8.95 1.05 -6.14
C PRO A 13 9.55 0.16 -5.03
N ASN A 14 9.36 -1.16 -5.13
CA ASN A 14 10.05 -2.12 -4.25
C ASN A 14 11.52 -2.35 -4.64
N THR A 15 11.92 -1.94 -5.84
CA THR A 15 13.29 -2.08 -6.37
C THR A 15 13.80 -0.76 -6.92
N ASN A 16 15.13 -0.61 -6.93
CA ASN A 16 15.82 0.47 -7.62
C ASN A 16 15.88 0.20 -9.14
N PRO A 17 16.26 1.19 -9.97
CA PRO A 17 16.38 1.00 -11.42
C PRO A 17 17.35 -0.10 -11.86
N ASP A 18 18.33 -0.43 -11.02
CA ASP A 18 19.29 -1.52 -11.22
C ASP A 18 18.75 -2.91 -10.80
N GLY A 19 17.51 -2.96 -10.30
CA GLY A 19 16.85 -4.18 -9.83
C GLY A 19 17.18 -4.56 -8.38
N SER A 20 18.06 -3.84 -7.69
CA SER A 20 18.35 -4.06 -6.27
C SER A 20 17.16 -3.71 -5.39
N ASP A 21 17.11 -4.27 -4.19
CA ASP A 21 16.05 -4.01 -3.21
C ASP A 21 15.98 -2.51 -2.85
N ASN A 22 14.76 -1.97 -2.76
CA ASN A 22 14.50 -0.64 -2.24
C ASN A 22 13.74 -0.74 -0.90
N PRO A 23 14.45 -0.85 0.24
CA PRO A 23 13.84 -0.97 1.56
C PRO A 23 12.93 0.20 1.92
N ALA A 24 13.27 1.41 1.47
CA ALA A 24 12.48 2.60 1.75
C ALA A 24 11.12 2.55 1.03
N GLY A 25 11.12 2.21 -0.26
CA GLY A 25 9.88 2.05 -1.02
C GLY A 25 9.03 0.88 -0.51
N ARG A 26 9.65 -0.27 -0.19
CA ARG A 26 8.94 -1.39 0.45
C ARG A 26 8.32 -1.00 1.80
N ALA A 27 9.02 -0.20 2.60
CA ALA A 27 8.48 0.27 3.88
C ALA A 27 7.21 1.10 3.69
N GLN A 28 7.15 1.95 2.65
CA GLN A 28 5.95 2.72 2.31
C GLN A 28 4.80 1.84 1.83
N ASN A 29 5.09 0.75 1.11
CA ASN A 29 4.07 -0.19 0.65
C ASN A 29 3.49 -1.07 1.77
N ARG A 30 4.18 -1.22 2.91
CA ARG A 30 3.65 -1.89 4.10
C ARG A 30 2.71 -0.96 4.87
N ARG A 31 1.50 -0.78 4.33
CA ARG A 31 0.51 0.17 4.87
C ARG A 31 -0.90 -0.42 4.96
N VAL A 32 -1.76 0.27 5.70
CA VAL A 32 -3.20 0.04 5.79
C VAL A 32 -3.90 1.36 5.44
N ASP A 33 -4.76 1.33 4.43
CA ASP A 33 -5.57 2.49 4.03
C ASP A 33 -6.96 2.39 4.71
N ILE A 34 -7.36 3.43 5.44
CA ILE A 34 -8.64 3.50 6.16
C ILE A 34 -9.53 4.54 5.46
N THR A 35 -10.63 4.09 4.88
CA THR A 35 -11.63 4.97 4.26
C THR A 35 -12.89 4.99 5.10
N VAL A 36 -13.37 6.19 5.44
CA VAL A 36 -14.64 6.41 6.15
C VAL A 36 -15.65 6.97 5.16
N ASP A 37 -16.75 6.27 4.94
CA ASP A 37 -17.88 6.76 4.15
C ASP A 37 -18.91 7.39 5.08
N ALA A 38 -19.08 8.71 4.97
CA ALA A 38 -20.02 9.48 5.79
C ALA A 38 -21.50 9.22 5.43
N ASN A 39 -21.77 8.52 4.32
CA ASN A 39 -23.13 8.27 3.85
C ASN A 39 -23.64 6.85 4.17
N GLN A 40 -22.90 6.09 4.98
CA GLN A 40 -23.31 4.74 5.38
C GLN A 40 -24.06 4.82 6.73
N PRO A 41 -25.40 4.63 6.76
CA PRO A 41 -26.12 4.53 8.03
C PRO A 41 -25.56 3.34 8.81
N GLN A 42 -25.34 3.55 10.11
CA GLN A 42 -24.82 2.53 11.04
C GLN A 42 -25.77 1.34 11.15
#